data_AF-A0A0M2RKC5-F1
#
_entry.id   AF-A0A0M2RKC5-F1
#
_cell.length_a   1.000
_cell.length_b   1.000
_cell.length_c   1.000
_cell.angle_alpha   90.00
_cell.angle_beta   90.00
_cell.angle_gamma   90.00
#
_symmetry.space_group_name_H-M   'P 1'
#
loop_
_entity.id
_entity.type
_entity.pdbx_description
1 polymer ?
#
loop_
_entity_poly.entity_id
_entity_poly.type
_entity_poly.pdbx_seq_one_letter_code
_entity_poly.pdbx_strand_id
1 'polypeptide(L)'
;FVYRFRADQAGTYWYHTHAVSDVGVRMGLYGVLVVRPAPAVGVDVTVPVHTLAGRPLPDARTEPVAAGTPVRLRLINTDSTTHRYALAGTAFQVAAIDGTDLRGPTPLAETAVLIPAGGRYDLVFTAPATPVALLVDGRVVYATGPTSVATGGWPVLDPLRYGTAAPVPWSRVDREFTLVLDRGLDLHGLLPRYAHTVNGAADPDIPPQLVRFGEVVTFTIVNRSLVVHPWHLHGHHVLVLSRDGRPATGSPLWLDSFDVRPGEVWRVAFRADNPGMWANHCHNLAHAEAGMVLHLMYQ
;
A
#
# COMPACT_ATOMS: atom_id res chain seq x y z
N PHE A 1 15.32 -20.85 9.42
CA PHE A 1 13.97 -21.17 8.90
C PHE A 1 14.04 -21.23 7.37
N VAL A 2 13.20 -22.03 6.69
CA VAL A 2 13.14 -22.11 5.22
C VAL A 2 11.73 -21.76 4.78
N TYR A 3 11.58 -20.70 3.98
CA TYR A 3 10.29 -20.31 3.41
C TYR A 3 10.05 -21.06 2.09
N ARG A 4 8.87 -21.68 1.95
CA ARG A 4 8.41 -22.33 0.71
C ARG A 4 6.96 -21.95 0.47
N PHE A 5 6.69 -21.32 -0.66
CA PHE A 5 5.35 -20.95 -1.10
C PHE A 5 5.30 -20.93 -2.63
N ARG A 6 4.09 -20.99 -3.18
CA ARG A 6 3.86 -20.85 -4.61
C ARG A 6 3.48 -19.40 -4.91
N ALA A 7 4.23 -18.75 -5.79
CA ALA A 7 4.00 -17.36 -6.19
C ALA A 7 3.07 -17.33 -7.43
N ASP A 8 1.78 -17.54 -7.21
CA ASP A 8 0.78 -17.66 -8.28
C ASP A 8 0.20 -16.35 -8.78
N GLN A 9 0.48 -15.26 -8.08
CA GLN A 9 0.02 -13.93 -8.43
C GLN A 9 1.20 -13.09 -8.93
N ALA A 10 1.12 -12.68 -10.20
CA ALA A 10 2.05 -11.72 -10.75
C ALA A 10 1.86 -10.35 -10.09
N GLY A 11 2.95 -9.63 -9.83
CA GLY A 11 2.85 -8.32 -9.20
C GLY A 11 4.14 -7.84 -8.55
N THR A 12 4.06 -6.63 -8.02
CA THR A 12 5.11 -6.00 -7.20
C THR A 12 4.79 -6.19 -5.72
N TYR A 13 5.65 -6.93 -5.04
CA TYR A 13 5.59 -7.23 -3.62
C TYR A 13 6.90 -6.83 -2.94
N TRP A 14 6.93 -7.00 -1.64
CA TRP A 14 8.10 -6.80 -0.82
C TRP A 14 7.99 -7.70 0.41
N TYR A 15 9.09 -7.88 1.12
CA TYR A 15 9.14 -8.66 2.35
C TYR A 15 9.87 -7.85 3.42
N HIS A 16 9.50 -8.05 4.67
CA HIS A 16 10.15 -7.41 5.80
C HIS A 16 10.02 -8.26 7.08
N THR A 17 10.82 -7.97 8.10
CA THR A 17 10.68 -8.66 9.38
C THR A 17 9.35 -8.33 10.05
N HIS A 18 8.70 -9.34 10.65
CA HIS A 18 7.56 -9.17 11.55
C HIS A 18 7.96 -9.39 13.03
N ALA A 19 9.26 -9.54 13.29
CA ALA A 19 9.83 -9.59 14.63
C ALA A 19 10.55 -8.25 14.89
N VAL A 20 10.17 -7.58 15.98
CA VAL A 20 10.67 -6.24 16.33
C VAL A 20 10.61 -5.30 15.12
N SER A 21 9.45 -5.30 14.45
CA SER A 21 9.28 -4.79 13.09
C SER A 21 9.67 -3.32 12.95
N ASP A 22 9.30 -2.48 13.91
CA ASP A 22 9.62 -1.05 13.88
C ASP A 22 11.13 -0.83 13.72
N VAL A 23 11.92 -1.34 14.66
CA VAL A 23 13.38 -1.20 14.65
C VAL A 23 13.99 -1.95 13.47
N GLY A 24 13.58 -3.21 13.25
CA GLY A 24 14.19 -4.06 12.24
C GLY A 24 14.03 -3.49 10.82
N VAL A 25 12.83 -3.06 10.46
CA VAL A 25 12.57 -2.49 9.12
C VAL A 25 13.28 -1.16 8.95
N ARG A 26 13.23 -0.25 9.94
CA ARG A 26 13.98 1.03 9.93
C ARG A 26 15.49 0.85 9.78
N MET A 27 16.01 -0.28 10.23
CA MET A 27 17.43 -0.64 10.12
C MET A 27 17.75 -1.44 8.84
N GLY A 28 16.79 -1.58 7.91
CA GLY A 28 17.00 -2.14 6.59
C GLY A 28 16.62 -3.62 6.44
N LEU A 29 15.90 -4.23 7.40
CA LEU A 29 15.42 -5.61 7.27
C LEU A 29 14.15 -5.71 6.40
N TYR A 30 14.29 -5.34 5.13
CA TYR A 30 13.30 -5.48 4.08
C TYR A 30 13.94 -5.87 2.74
N GLY A 31 13.13 -6.24 1.76
CA GLY A 31 13.57 -6.41 0.38
C GLY A 31 12.40 -6.47 -0.59
N VAL A 32 12.71 -6.48 -1.88
CA VAL A 32 11.71 -6.42 -2.96
C VAL A 32 11.48 -7.82 -3.53
N LEU A 33 10.23 -8.15 -3.84
CA LEU A 33 9.84 -9.38 -4.51
C LEU A 33 8.98 -9.04 -5.73
N VAL A 34 9.46 -9.34 -6.93
CA VAL A 34 8.67 -9.15 -8.17
C VAL A 34 8.33 -10.51 -8.75
N VAL A 35 7.05 -10.83 -8.83
CA VAL A 35 6.55 -12.03 -9.49
C VAL A 35 6.16 -11.65 -10.91
N ARG A 36 6.86 -12.23 -11.89
CA ARG A 36 6.66 -11.91 -13.30
C ARG A 36 5.95 -13.06 -14.02
N PRO A 37 4.87 -12.80 -14.79
CA PRO A 37 4.23 -13.84 -15.59
C PRO A 37 5.05 -14.15 -16.85
N ALA A 38 5.86 -13.19 -17.30
CA ALA A 38 6.77 -13.29 -18.44
C ALA A 38 7.98 -12.36 -18.21
N PRO A 39 9.10 -12.57 -18.92
CA PRO A 39 10.22 -11.63 -18.91
C PRO A 39 9.78 -10.19 -19.18
N ALA A 40 10.44 -9.23 -18.55
CA ALA A 40 10.16 -7.82 -18.77
C ALA A 40 10.53 -7.40 -20.20
N VAL A 41 9.72 -6.52 -20.79
CA VAL A 41 9.99 -5.90 -22.09
C VAL A 41 10.36 -4.43 -21.84
N GLY A 42 11.49 -3.99 -22.39
CA GLY A 42 12.02 -2.65 -22.16
C GLY A 42 12.66 -2.49 -20.77
N VAL A 43 12.44 -1.34 -20.15
CA VAL A 43 13.04 -0.98 -18.85
C VAL A 43 12.05 -1.30 -17.72
N ASP A 44 12.44 -2.16 -16.77
CA ASP A 44 11.64 -2.53 -15.61
C ASP A 44 12.44 -2.30 -14.32
N VAL A 45 12.06 -1.27 -13.56
CA VAL A 45 12.88 -0.68 -12.52
C VAL A 45 12.13 -0.66 -11.19
N THR A 46 12.67 -1.33 -10.17
CA THR A 46 12.16 -1.27 -8.79
C THR A 46 12.72 -0.04 -8.07
N VAL A 47 11.84 0.67 -7.36
CA VAL A 47 12.14 1.89 -6.60
C VAL A 47 11.64 1.71 -5.16
N PRO A 48 12.38 0.96 -4.30
CA PRO A 48 12.06 0.88 -2.89
C PRO A 48 12.47 2.19 -2.19
N VAL A 49 11.49 2.93 -1.69
CA VAL A 49 11.68 4.15 -0.89
C VAL A 49 11.73 3.77 0.58
N HIS A 50 12.76 4.27 1.26
CA HIS A 50 13.03 3.98 2.66
C HIS A 50 13.82 5.10 3.33
N THR A 51 13.75 5.21 4.65
CA THR A 51 14.54 6.16 5.44
C THR A 51 15.45 5.39 6.39
N LEU A 52 16.68 5.11 5.94
CA LEU A 52 17.66 4.36 6.73
C LEU A 52 18.48 5.32 7.60
N ALA A 53 18.32 5.24 8.93
CA ALA A 53 19.01 6.10 9.88
C ALA A 53 18.89 7.61 9.54
N GLY A 54 17.69 8.04 9.15
CA GLY A 54 17.40 9.42 8.75
C GLY A 54 17.82 9.81 7.33
N ARG A 55 18.49 8.92 6.59
CA ARG A 55 18.85 9.12 5.18
C ARG A 55 17.75 8.57 4.27
N PRO A 56 17.11 9.41 3.42
CA PRO A 56 16.14 8.92 2.46
C PRO A 56 16.83 8.18 1.31
N LEU A 57 16.29 7.02 0.96
CA LEU A 57 16.69 6.10 -0.08
C LEU A 57 15.55 5.93 -1.11
N PRO A 58 15.85 5.53 -2.36
CA PRO A 58 17.19 5.34 -2.90
C PRO A 58 17.87 6.69 -3.20
N ASP A 59 19.19 6.69 -3.39
CA ASP A 59 19.88 7.84 -3.99
C ASP A 59 19.37 8.09 -5.42
N ALA A 60 19.57 9.31 -5.91
CA ALA A 60 19.25 9.62 -7.30
C ALA A 60 20.09 8.77 -8.25
N ARG A 61 19.43 8.06 -9.17
CA ARG A 61 20.09 7.40 -10.30
C ARG A 61 19.62 7.98 -11.62
N THR A 62 20.53 8.11 -12.57
CA THR A 62 20.23 8.54 -13.94
C THR A 62 20.67 7.45 -14.91
N GLU A 63 19.74 6.98 -15.73
CA GLU A 63 19.97 5.92 -16.72
C GLU A 63 19.32 6.33 -18.04
N PRO A 64 20.09 6.69 -19.08
CA PRO A 64 19.54 7.04 -20.38
C PRO A 64 18.69 5.92 -20.98
N VAL A 65 17.49 6.27 -21.45
CA VAL A 65 16.56 5.32 -22.10
C VAL A 65 16.24 5.80 -23.50
N ALA A 66 16.38 4.92 -24.49
CA ALA A 66 16.07 5.25 -25.87
C ALA A 66 14.58 5.57 -26.06
N ALA A 67 14.26 6.61 -26.85
CA ALA A 67 12.89 6.97 -27.18
C ALA A 67 12.13 5.79 -27.80
N GLY A 68 10.85 5.63 -27.44
CA GLY A 68 10.02 4.49 -27.86
C GLY A 68 10.16 3.23 -27.00
N THR A 69 11.14 3.18 -26.09
CA THR A 69 11.29 2.04 -25.17
C THR A 69 10.16 2.03 -24.14
N PRO A 70 9.44 0.91 -23.92
CA PRO A 70 8.49 0.81 -22.83
C PRO A 70 9.22 0.80 -21.49
N VAL A 71 8.69 1.56 -20.52
CA VAL A 71 9.25 1.69 -19.17
C VAL A 71 8.18 1.34 -18.14
N ARG A 72 8.54 0.52 -17.16
CA ARG A 72 7.77 0.24 -15.94
C ARG A 72 8.60 0.64 -14.71
N LEU A 73 8.07 1.54 -13.90
CA LEU A 73 8.62 1.88 -12.59
C LEU A 73 7.76 1.24 -11.51
N ARG A 74 8.34 0.33 -10.74
CA ARG A 74 7.69 -0.35 -9.61
C ARG A 74 8.01 0.41 -8.34
N LEU A 75 7.09 1.25 -7.90
CA LEU A 75 7.23 2.07 -6.71
C LEU A 75 6.86 1.23 -5.49
N ILE A 76 7.75 1.15 -4.51
CA ILE A 76 7.50 0.42 -3.26
C ILE A 76 7.78 1.35 -2.09
N ASN A 77 6.76 1.62 -1.28
CA ASN A 77 6.95 2.34 -0.03
C ASN A 77 7.29 1.34 1.09
N THR A 78 8.56 1.32 1.51
CA THR A 78 9.04 0.45 2.60
C THR A 78 9.20 1.18 3.93
N ASP A 79 8.81 2.46 3.98
CA ASP A 79 8.76 3.28 5.19
C ASP A 79 7.42 3.13 5.91
N SER A 80 7.34 3.68 7.13
CA SER A 80 6.14 3.68 7.98
C SER A 80 5.17 4.85 7.71
N THR A 81 5.47 5.71 6.73
CA THR A 81 4.69 6.92 6.42
C THR A 81 4.39 7.01 4.93
N THR A 82 3.30 7.70 4.59
CA THR A 82 2.92 7.96 3.19
C THR A 82 3.97 8.81 2.48
N HIS A 83 4.35 8.42 1.28
CA HIS A 83 5.23 9.19 0.41
C HIS A 83 4.50 9.71 -0.82
N ARG A 84 4.91 10.88 -1.31
CA ARG A 84 4.40 11.50 -2.53
C ARG A 84 5.34 11.23 -3.70
N TYR A 85 4.83 10.60 -4.75
CA TYR A 85 5.58 10.28 -5.96
C TYR A 85 5.04 11.11 -7.12
N ALA A 86 5.93 11.64 -7.95
CA ALA A 86 5.55 12.40 -9.14
C ALA A 86 6.48 12.03 -10.31
N LEU A 87 5.89 11.76 -11.48
CA LEU A 87 6.63 11.49 -12.70
C LEU A 87 6.52 12.70 -13.65
N ALA A 88 7.67 13.32 -13.93
CA ALA A 88 7.79 14.50 -14.77
C ALA A 88 8.40 14.17 -16.13
N GLY A 89 8.03 14.96 -17.15
CA GLY A 89 8.60 14.87 -18.49
C GLY A 89 7.91 13.89 -19.45
N THR A 90 6.88 13.17 -19.00
CA THR A 90 6.06 12.31 -19.86
C THR A 90 4.66 12.07 -19.27
N ALA A 91 3.71 11.72 -20.14
CA ALA A 91 2.45 11.13 -19.69
C ALA A 91 2.67 9.66 -19.31
N PHE A 92 1.93 9.18 -18.32
CA PHE A 92 2.06 7.82 -17.79
C PHE A 92 0.72 7.24 -17.38
N GLN A 93 0.68 5.94 -17.13
CA GLN A 93 -0.47 5.25 -16.56
C GLN A 93 -0.07 4.60 -15.23
N VAL A 94 -1.01 4.52 -14.29
CA VAL A 94 -0.88 3.60 -13.15
C VAL A 94 -1.40 2.24 -13.63
N ALA A 95 -0.51 1.30 -13.89
CA ALA A 95 -0.87 -0.01 -14.43
C ALA A 95 -1.37 -0.97 -13.36
N ALA A 96 -0.79 -0.92 -12.15
CA ALA A 96 -1.13 -1.79 -11.05
C ALA A 96 -0.97 -1.09 -9.70
N ILE A 97 -1.75 -1.52 -8.72
CA ILE A 97 -1.64 -1.10 -7.31
C ILE A 97 -1.62 -2.36 -6.44
N ASP A 98 -0.71 -2.41 -5.46
CA ASP A 98 -0.52 -3.53 -4.52
C ASP A 98 -0.42 -4.91 -5.18
N GLY A 99 0.19 -4.96 -6.37
CA GLY A 99 0.35 -6.19 -7.14
C GLY A 99 -0.88 -6.60 -7.95
N THR A 100 -1.94 -5.79 -8.00
CA THR A 100 -3.12 -6.04 -8.83
C THR A 100 -3.20 -5.06 -10.00
N ASP A 101 -3.32 -5.57 -11.22
CA ASP A 101 -3.49 -4.77 -12.43
C ASP A 101 -4.83 -4.00 -12.41
N LEU A 102 -4.78 -2.73 -12.80
CA LEU A 102 -5.95 -1.88 -12.94
C LEU A 102 -6.61 -2.09 -14.31
N ARG A 103 -7.94 -1.99 -14.34
CA ARG A 103 -8.74 -2.04 -15.56
C ARG A 103 -8.80 -0.69 -16.24
N GLY A 104 -8.53 -0.65 -17.54
CA GLY A 104 -8.65 0.54 -18.39
C GLY A 104 -7.93 1.79 -17.85
N PRO A 105 -6.65 1.69 -17.42
CA PRO A 105 -5.92 2.86 -16.92
C PRO A 105 -5.80 3.92 -18.02
N THR A 106 -6.01 5.19 -17.67
CA THR A 106 -5.92 6.33 -18.62
C THR A 106 -4.63 7.12 -18.43
N PRO A 107 -4.08 7.76 -19.47
CA PRO A 107 -2.90 8.60 -19.33
C PRO A 107 -3.11 9.74 -18.32
N LEU A 108 -2.11 9.94 -17.47
CA LEU A 108 -1.96 11.01 -16.49
C LEU A 108 -0.77 11.87 -16.87
N ALA A 109 -0.83 13.16 -16.59
CA ALA A 109 0.28 14.09 -16.71
C ALA A 109 0.23 15.06 -15.52
N GLU A 110 1.39 15.56 -15.09
CA GLU A 110 1.51 16.52 -13.98
C GLU A 110 0.68 16.11 -12.75
N THR A 111 0.68 14.81 -12.45
CA THR A 111 -0.13 14.21 -11.40
C THR A 111 0.79 13.44 -10.46
N ALA A 112 0.60 13.61 -9.16
CA ALA A 112 1.28 12.83 -8.14
C ALA A 112 0.42 11.64 -7.69
N VAL A 113 1.06 10.61 -7.19
CA VAL A 113 0.41 9.51 -6.46
C VAL A 113 0.91 9.49 -5.03
N LEU A 114 0.02 9.18 -4.09
CA LEU A 114 0.36 8.95 -2.69
C LEU A 114 0.39 7.45 -2.45
N ILE A 115 1.51 6.94 -1.94
CA ILE A 115 1.65 5.52 -1.64
C ILE A 115 1.74 5.37 -0.11
N PRO A 116 0.79 4.64 0.51
CA PRO A 116 0.77 4.40 1.96
C PRO A 116 1.99 3.57 2.38
N ALA A 117 2.28 3.50 3.68
CA ALA A 117 3.27 2.54 4.19
C ALA A 117 2.90 1.12 3.73
N GLY A 118 3.87 0.41 3.15
CA GLY A 118 3.69 -0.92 2.56
C GLY A 118 2.97 -0.99 1.22
N GLY A 119 2.46 0.14 0.70
CA GLY A 119 1.80 0.20 -0.59
C GLY A 119 2.77 0.13 -1.79
N ARG A 120 2.26 -0.31 -2.94
CA ARG A 120 3.02 -0.38 -4.20
C ARG A 120 2.21 0.11 -5.38
N TYR A 121 2.85 0.84 -6.28
CA TYR A 121 2.25 1.30 -7.54
C TYR A 121 3.19 0.99 -8.70
N ASP A 122 2.68 0.44 -9.78
CA ASP A 122 3.43 0.29 -11.03
C ASP A 122 3.04 1.42 -11.99
N LEU A 123 3.98 2.30 -12.30
CA LEU A 123 3.81 3.33 -13.33
C LEU A 123 4.36 2.82 -14.66
N VAL A 124 3.61 3.01 -15.75
CA VAL A 124 4.06 2.65 -17.09
C VAL A 124 3.99 3.84 -18.04
N PHE A 125 4.97 3.94 -18.92
CA PHE A 125 5.02 4.93 -19.99
C PHE A 125 5.91 4.44 -21.12
N THR A 126 5.82 5.11 -22.27
CA THR A 126 6.80 4.96 -23.35
C THR A 126 7.80 6.09 -23.24
N ALA A 127 9.10 5.76 -23.22
CA ALA A 127 10.16 6.76 -23.08
C ALA A 127 10.08 7.80 -24.21
N PRO A 128 9.93 9.10 -23.90
CA PRO A 128 9.99 10.15 -24.91
C PRO A 128 11.46 10.44 -25.30
N ALA A 129 11.65 11.32 -26.29
CA ALA A 129 12.98 11.82 -26.63
C ALA A 129 13.56 12.78 -25.58
N THR A 130 12.72 13.33 -24.70
CA THR A 130 13.11 14.24 -23.61
C THR A 130 13.36 13.49 -22.29
N PRO A 131 14.15 14.04 -21.37
CA PRO A 131 14.33 13.44 -20.05
C PRO A 131 13.03 13.29 -19.25
N VAL A 132 12.91 12.18 -18.54
CA VAL A 132 11.85 11.87 -17.56
C VAL A 132 12.48 11.79 -16.18
N ALA A 133 11.80 12.26 -15.14
CA ALA A 133 12.23 12.07 -13.76
C ALA A 133 11.09 11.61 -12.86
N LEU A 134 11.40 10.63 -12.01
CA LEU A 134 10.59 10.25 -10.86
C LEU A 134 11.13 10.99 -9.62
N LEU A 135 10.24 11.72 -8.97
CA LEU A 135 10.49 12.44 -7.74
C LEU A 135 9.72 11.80 -6.59
N VAL A 136 10.35 11.72 -5.43
CA VAL A 136 9.76 11.29 -4.16
C VAL A 136 9.93 12.42 -3.16
N ASP A 137 8.83 12.96 -2.67
CA ASP A 137 8.77 14.14 -1.79
C ASP A 137 9.61 15.32 -2.32
N GLY A 138 9.57 15.53 -3.64
CA GLY A 138 10.31 16.59 -4.33
C GLY A 138 11.78 16.28 -4.62
N ARG A 139 12.30 15.13 -4.21
CA ARG A 139 13.67 14.69 -4.51
C ARG A 139 13.68 13.74 -5.70
N VAL A 140 14.53 13.99 -6.70
CA VAL A 140 14.72 13.05 -7.81
C VAL A 140 15.32 11.74 -7.29
N VAL A 141 14.70 10.61 -7.62
CA VAL A 141 15.19 9.26 -7.26
C VAL A 141 15.53 8.41 -8.48
N TYR A 142 14.94 8.71 -9.63
CA TYR A 142 15.26 8.08 -10.91
C TYR A 142 15.05 9.08 -12.04
N ALA A 143 15.95 9.11 -13.02
CA ALA A 143 15.79 9.93 -14.21
C ALA A 143 16.35 9.26 -15.47
N THR A 144 15.80 9.59 -16.63
CA THR A 144 16.34 9.15 -17.93
C THR A 144 17.30 10.16 -18.56
N GLY A 145 17.56 11.27 -17.87
CA GLY A 145 18.49 12.32 -18.25
C GLY A 145 18.45 13.48 -17.27
N PRO A 146 19.31 14.50 -17.42
CA PRO A 146 19.31 15.68 -16.55
C PRO A 146 17.98 16.42 -16.62
N THR A 147 17.31 16.59 -15.48
CA THR A 147 16.08 17.39 -15.37
C THR A 147 15.86 17.83 -13.92
N SER A 148 15.14 18.95 -13.75
CA SER A 148 14.70 19.46 -12.46
C SER A 148 13.33 20.10 -12.65
N VAL A 149 12.33 19.61 -11.91
CA VAL A 149 10.94 20.07 -11.98
C VAL A 149 10.37 20.11 -10.56
N ALA A 150 9.71 21.21 -10.21
CA ALA A 150 8.97 21.31 -8.95
C ALA A 150 7.58 20.64 -9.10
N THR A 151 7.32 19.60 -8.32
CA THR A 151 6.07 18.81 -8.40
C THR A 151 5.14 18.97 -7.20
N GLY A 152 5.48 19.87 -6.26
CA GLY A 152 4.75 20.07 -5.00
C GLY A 152 3.28 20.49 -5.19
N GLY A 153 2.99 21.29 -6.22
CA GLY A 153 1.65 21.81 -6.51
C GLY A 153 0.76 20.90 -7.37
N TRP A 154 1.26 19.74 -7.82
CA TRP A 154 0.51 18.87 -8.72
C TRP A 154 -0.70 18.23 -8.03
N PRO A 155 -1.83 18.04 -8.73
CA PRO A 155 -2.95 17.26 -8.21
C PRO A 155 -2.52 15.85 -7.82
N VAL A 156 -3.18 15.29 -6.81
CA VAL A 156 -3.00 13.90 -6.38
C VAL A 156 -4.07 13.04 -7.03
N LEU A 157 -3.66 11.92 -7.62
CA LEU A 157 -4.57 10.90 -8.13
C LEU A 157 -5.43 10.33 -6.99
N ASP A 158 -6.74 10.31 -7.18
CA ASP A 158 -7.65 9.49 -6.36
C ASP A 158 -7.87 8.12 -7.04
N PRO A 159 -7.24 7.04 -6.56
CA PRO A 159 -7.30 5.73 -7.23
C PRO A 159 -8.72 5.16 -7.27
N LEU A 160 -9.62 5.59 -6.37
CA LEU A 160 -11.02 5.14 -6.33
C LEU A 160 -11.84 5.58 -7.55
N ARG A 161 -11.33 6.52 -8.35
CA ARG A 161 -11.99 7.05 -9.55
C ARG A 161 -11.21 6.78 -10.83
N TYR A 162 -10.08 6.08 -10.74
CA TYR A 162 -9.17 5.89 -11.85
C TYR A 162 -9.38 4.52 -12.52
N GLY A 163 -9.36 4.50 -13.85
CA GLY A 163 -9.62 3.30 -14.64
C GLY A 163 -11.11 3.06 -14.90
N THR A 164 -11.44 1.85 -15.33
CA THR A 164 -12.79 1.45 -15.74
C THR A 164 -13.44 0.56 -14.69
N ALA A 165 -14.65 0.94 -14.26
CA ALA A 165 -15.45 0.18 -13.31
C ALA A 165 -15.73 -1.26 -13.76
N ALA A 166 -15.86 -2.15 -12.77
CA ALA A 166 -16.48 -3.45 -12.95
C ALA A 166 -17.36 -3.75 -11.74
N PRO A 167 -18.37 -4.63 -11.89
CA PRO A 167 -19.22 -5.03 -10.78
C PRO A 167 -18.41 -5.66 -9.64
N VAL A 168 -18.85 -5.43 -8.40
CA VAL A 168 -18.40 -6.19 -7.23
C VAL A 168 -18.73 -7.67 -7.46
N PRO A 169 -17.79 -8.60 -7.21
CA PRO A 169 -17.98 -10.02 -7.56
C PRO A 169 -18.96 -10.77 -6.66
N TRP A 170 -19.48 -10.13 -5.61
CA TRP A 170 -20.38 -10.72 -4.63
C TRP A 170 -21.64 -9.89 -4.47
N SER A 171 -22.78 -10.58 -4.36
CA SER A 171 -24.10 -9.99 -4.12
C SER A 171 -24.54 -10.06 -2.65
N ARG A 172 -23.80 -10.79 -1.81
CA ARG A 172 -24.10 -11.00 -0.39
C ARG A 172 -22.82 -10.86 0.43
N VAL A 173 -22.99 -10.31 1.63
CA VAL A 173 -21.99 -10.32 2.70
C VAL A 173 -22.43 -11.32 3.75
N ASP A 174 -21.51 -12.17 4.20
CA ASP A 174 -21.77 -13.20 5.21
C ASP A 174 -21.37 -12.74 6.61
N ARG A 175 -20.35 -11.88 6.71
CA ARG A 175 -19.84 -11.35 7.97
C ARG A 175 -19.40 -9.90 7.85
N GLU A 176 -19.69 -9.10 8.87
CA GLU A 176 -19.29 -7.70 8.94
C GLU A 176 -18.55 -7.42 10.24
N PHE A 177 -17.48 -6.61 10.16
CA PHE A 177 -16.78 -6.08 11.33
C PHE A 177 -16.60 -4.58 11.19
N THR A 178 -16.61 -3.90 12.33
CA THR A 178 -16.25 -2.49 12.44
C THR A 178 -14.99 -2.35 13.28
N LEU A 179 -14.00 -1.64 12.73
CA LEU A 179 -12.72 -1.35 13.36
C LEU A 179 -12.63 0.16 13.59
N VAL A 180 -12.70 0.58 14.83
CA VAL A 180 -12.53 1.99 15.22
C VAL A 180 -11.09 2.20 15.68
N LEU A 181 -10.32 2.92 14.87
CA LEU A 181 -8.93 3.25 15.12
C LEU A 181 -8.87 4.50 16.01
N ASP A 182 -8.22 4.38 17.16
CA ASP A 182 -8.14 5.45 18.16
C ASP A 182 -6.80 5.43 18.91
N ARG A 183 -6.71 6.28 19.93
CA ARG A 183 -5.70 6.19 20.99
C ARG A 183 -6.38 5.85 22.31
N GLY A 184 -5.65 5.17 23.19
CA GLY A 184 -6.16 4.79 24.50
C GLY A 184 -5.06 4.51 25.51
N LEU A 185 -5.46 4.22 26.74
CA LEU A 185 -4.56 3.70 27.78
C LEU A 185 -4.53 2.18 27.69
N ASP A 186 -3.33 1.63 27.58
CA ASP A 186 -3.05 0.21 27.76
C ASP A 186 -2.55 -0.01 29.18
N LEU A 187 -3.19 -0.94 29.89
CA LEU A 187 -2.97 -1.27 31.30
C LEU A 187 -2.43 -2.70 31.50
N HIS A 188 -2.08 -3.43 30.42
CA HIS A 188 -1.59 -4.80 30.53
C HIS A 188 -0.18 -4.88 31.15
N GLY A 189 0.64 -3.83 30.99
CA GLY A 189 1.99 -3.77 31.53
C GLY A 189 2.07 -3.38 33.02
N LEU A 190 3.28 -3.44 33.58
CA LEU A 190 3.58 -2.93 34.94
C LEU A 190 3.23 -1.44 35.11
N LEU A 191 3.36 -0.67 34.03
CA LEU A 191 3.05 0.75 33.99
C LEU A 191 2.07 1.02 32.84
N PRO A 192 1.06 1.89 33.04
CA PRO A 192 0.19 2.35 31.96
C PRO A 192 1.00 2.98 30.83
N ARG A 193 0.60 2.72 29.58
CA ARG A 193 1.15 3.39 28.40
C ARG A 193 0.05 3.92 27.48
N TYR A 194 0.37 4.96 26.71
CA TYR A 194 -0.50 5.39 25.61
C TYR A 194 -0.31 4.46 24.42
N ALA A 195 -1.39 3.79 24.03
CA ALA A 195 -1.42 2.86 22.92
C ALA A 195 -2.19 3.43 21.73
N HIS A 196 -1.94 2.83 20.57
CA HIS A 196 -2.84 2.89 19.43
C HIS A 196 -3.82 1.73 19.55
N THR A 197 -5.12 2.03 19.50
CA THR A 197 -6.15 1.05 19.84
C THR A 197 -7.06 0.76 18.66
N VAL A 198 -7.63 -0.44 18.67
CA VAL A 198 -8.72 -0.86 17.78
C VAL A 198 -9.89 -1.24 18.66
N ASN A 199 -11.04 -0.57 18.46
CA ASN A 199 -12.23 -0.75 19.29
C ASN A 199 -11.97 -0.54 20.79
N GLY A 200 -11.03 0.34 21.14
CA GLY A 200 -10.69 0.69 22.52
C GLY A 200 -9.67 -0.22 23.21
N ALA A 201 -9.25 -1.32 22.57
CA ALA A 201 -8.22 -2.22 23.09
C ALA A 201 -6.90 -2.09 22.30
N ALA A 202 -5.79 -2.46 22.93
CA ALA A 202 -4.48 -2.60 22.31
C ALA A 202 -4.08 -4.08 22.28
N ASP A 203 -3.19 -4.49 21.37
CA ASP A 203 -2.59 -5.82 21.37
C ASP A 203 -2.00 -6.15 22.75
N PRO A 204 -2.26 -7.37 23.31
CA PRO A 204 -2.94 -8.51 22.70
C PRO A 204 -4.46 -8.59 22.96
N ASP A 205 -5.06 -7.58 23.59
CA ASP A 205 -6.45 -7.62 24.07
C ASP A 205 -7.50 -7.27 23.00
N ILE A 206 -7.07 -6.93 21.78
CA ILE A 206 -7.99 -6.71 20.66
C ILE A 206 -8.60 -8.07 20.24
N PRO A 207 -9.92 -8.25 20.30
CA PRO A 207 -10.54 -9.51 19.90
C PRO A 207 -10.25 -9.85 18.44
N PRO A 208 -9.94 -11.12 18.12
CA PRO A 208 -9.69 -11.51 16.74
C PRO A 208 -10.97 -11.47 15.90
N GLN A 209 -10.82 -11.20 14.62
CA GLN A 209 -11.88 -11.30 13.62
C GLN A 209 -12.02 -12.77 13.23
N LEU A 210 -13.03 -13.44 13.77
CA LEU A 210 -13.28 -14.84 13.50
C LEU A 210 -14.07 -15.01 12.20
N VAL A 211 -13.59 -15.80 11.25
CA VAL A 211 -14.25 -16.05 9.94
C VAL A 211 -14.33 -17.55 9.64
N ARG A 212 -15.20 -17.94 8.72
CA ARG A 212 -15.22 -19.30 8.16
C ARG A 212 -14.73 -19.28 6.72
N PHE A 213 -14.10 -20.38 6.30
CA PHE A 213 -13.68 -20.54 4.91
C PHE A 213 -14.84 -20.34 3.93
N GLY A 214 -14.62 -19.49 2.94
CA GLY A 214 -15.55 -19.16 1.88
C GLY A 214 -16.46 -17.96 2.16
N GLU A 215 -16.53 -17.45 3.40
CA GLU A 215 -17.35 -16.27 3.74
C GLU A 215 -16.88 -15.03 2.97
N VAL A 216 -17.83 -14.22 2.50
CA VAL A 216 -17.57 -12.85 2.05
C VAL A 216 -17.66 -11.93 3.27
N VAL A 217 -16.54 -11.28 3.58
CA VAL A 217 -16.36 -10.50 4.80
C VAL A 217 -16.23 -9.03 4.42
N THR A 218 -16.92 -8.14 5.13
CA THR A 218 -16.73 -6.69 5.02
C THR A 218 -16.09 -6.13 6.29
N PHE A 219 -15.12 -5.24 6.12
CA PHE A 219 -14.62 -4.37 7.17
C PHE A 219 -15.09 -2.93 6.93
N THR A 220 -15.63 -2.32 7.98
CA THR A 220 -15.80 -0.86 8.09
C THR A 220 -14.72 -0.34 9.01
N ILE A 221 -13.78 0.43 8.48
CA ILE A 221 -12.62 0.95 9.21
C ILE A 221 -12.79 2.45 9.39
N VAL A 222 -12.87 2.88 10.64
CA VAL A 222 -13.15 4.27 11.03
C VAL A 222 -11.93 4.82 11.75
N ASN A 223 -11.31 5.86 11.22
CA ASN A 223 -10.23 6.54 11.94
C ASN A 223 -10.76 7.74 12.72
N ARG A 224 -10.92 7.54 14.04
CA ARG A 224 -11.32 8.61 14.97
C ARG A 224 -10.11 9.36 15.57
N SER A 225 -8.90 8.84 15.36
CA SER A 225 -7.67 9.46 15.83
C SER A 225 -7.23 10.64 14.96
N LEU A 226 -6.20 11.37 15.41
CA LEU A 226 -5.63 12.53 14.72
C LEU A 226 -4.44 12.20 13.80
N VAL A 227 -4.10 10.92 13.64
CA VAL A 227 -2.97 10.46 12.81
C VAL A 227 -3.43 9.51 11.72
N VAL A 228 -2.68 9.42 10.62
CA VAL A 228 -2.95 8.48 9.53
C VAL A 228 -2.58 7.07 9.95
N HIS A 229 -3.42 6.09 9.58
CA HIS A 229 -3.15 4.67 9.76
C HIS A 229 -3.15 3.95 8.41
N PRO A 230 -1.98 3.59 7.85
CA PRO A 230 -1.92 2.70 6.70
C PRO A 230 -2.36 1.31 7.16
N TRP A 231 -3.56 0.89 6.79
CA TRP A 231 -4.14 -0.38 7.25
C TRP A 231 -3.73 -1.52 6.34
N HIS A 232 -3.26 -2.63 6.91
CA HIS A 232 -2.73 -3.77 6.20
C HIS A 232 -3.30 -5.11 6.69
N LEU A 233 -3.82 -5.92 5.75
CA LEU A 233 -4.31 -7.26 6.01
C LEU A 233 -3.40 -8.30 5.37
N HIS A 234 -2.91 -9.25 6.17
CA HIS A 234 -2.13 -10.37 5.66
C HIS A 234 -3.02 -11.44 5.01
N GLY A 235 -2.44 -12.19 4.08
CA GLY A 235 -3.06 -13.37 3.47
C GLY A 235 -4.19 -13.09 2.48
N HIS A 236 -4.67 -11.85 2.37
CA HIS A 236 -5.79 -11.46 1.52
C HIS A 236 -5.59 -10.06 0.97
N HIS A 237 -6.00 -9.84 -0.28
CA HIS A 237 -6.33 -8.50 -0.76
C HIS A 237 -7.79 -8.18 -0.43
N VAL A 238 -8.06 -6.92 -0.12
CA VAL A 238 -9.40 -6.38 0.07
C VAL A 238 -9.81 -5.53 -1.13
N LEU A 239 -11.03 -5.72 -1.60
CA LEU A 239 -11.69 -4.85 -2.57
C LEU A 239 -12.25 -3.62 -1.85
N VAL A 240 -11.87 -2.43 -2.30
CA VAL A 240 -12.46 -1.19 -1.77
C VAL A 240 -13.86 -0.98 -2.31
N LEU A 241 -14.85 -0.88 -1.42
CA LEU A 241 -16.25 -0.62 -1.77
C LEU A 241 -16.56 0.88 -1.74
N SER A 242 -16.13 1.60 -0.69
CA SER A 242 -16.36 3.04 -0.54
C SER A 242 -15.38 3.70 0.42
N ARG A 243 -15.17 5.00 0.22
CA ARG A 243 -14.51 5.92 1.19
C ARG A 243 -15.46 7.07 1.52
N ASP A 244 -15.69 7.32 2.80
CA ASP A 244 -16.56 8.38 3.32
C ASP A 244 -17.98 8.33 2.73
N GLY A 245 -18.52 7.12 2.64
CA GLY A 245 -19.83 6.84 2.04
C GLY A 245 -19.91 7.04 0.52
N ARG A 246 -18.81 7.43 -0.14
CA ARG A 246 -18.73 7.54 -1.60
C ARG A 246 -18.21 6.23 -2.21
N PRO A 247 -18.99 5.57 -3.07
CA PRO A 247 -18.55 4.34 -3.72
C PRO A 247 -17.30 4.53 -4.57
N ALA A 248 -16.48 3.49 -4.68
CA ALA A 248 -15.44 3.42 -5.70
C ALA A 248 -16.10 3.33 -7.09
N THR A 249 -15.64 4.16 -8.03
CA THR A 249 -16.20 4.25 -9.40
C THR A 249 -15.17 3.97 -10.49
N GLY A 250 -13.89 3.84 -10.14
CA GLY A 250 -12.81 3.44 -11.04
C GLY A 250 -12.68 1.93 -11.15
N SER A 251 -11.50 1.47 -11.58
CA SER A 251 -11.12 0.05 -11.55
C SER A 251 -11.41 -0.56 -10.18
N PRO A 252 -11.92 -1.82 -10.10
CA PRO A 252 -11.97 -2.55 -8.83
C PRO A 252 -10.60 -2.53 -8.17
N LEU A 253 -10.53 -1.88 -7.01
CA LEU A 253 -9.28 -1.58 -6.35
C LEU A 253 -9.03 -2.63 -5.27
N TRP A 254 -8.20 -3.61 -5.61
CA TRP A 254 -7.75 -4.67 -4.70
C TRP A 254 -6.44 -4.26 -4.06
N LEU A 255 -6.48 -4.07 -2.75
CA LEU A 255 -5.37 -3.56 -1.95
C LEU A 255 -5.04 -4.55 -0.85
N ASP A 256 -3.78 -4.60 -0.47
CA ASP A 256 -3.44 -5.16 0.84
C ASP A 256 -3.08 -4.05 1.82
N SER A 257 -2.79 -2.82 1.36
CA SER A 257 -2.38 -1.68 2.18
C SER A 257 -3.03 -0.36 1.72
N PHE A 258 -3.66 0.39 2.63
CA PHE A 258 -4.25 1.70 2.31
C PHE A 258 -4.28 2.66 3.49
N ASP A 259 -4.06 3.94 3.24
CA ASP A 259 -4.17 4.99 4.27
C ASP A 259 -5.63 5.19 4.68
N VAL A 260 -5.90 5.06 5.97
CA VAL A 260 -7.11 5.55 6.63
C VAL A 260 -6.74 6.84 7.36
N ARG A 261 -7.05 8.00 6.77
CA ARG A 261 -6.70 9.32 7.35
C ARG A 261 -7.66 9.73 8.46
N PRO A 262 -7.29 10.71 9.31
CA PRO A 262 -8.18 11.23 10.35
C PRO A 262 -9.57 11.61 9.80
N GLY A 263 -10.62 11.07 10.42
CA GLY A 263 -12.01 11.29 10.02
C GLY A 263 -12.50 10.44 8.84
N GLU A 264 -11.62 9.69 8.17
CA GLU A 264 -12.03 8.83 7.06
C GLU A 264 -12.74 7.56 7.55
N VAL A 265 -13.69 7.10 6.74
CA VAL A 265 -14.38 5.82 6.90
C VAL A 265 -14.24 5.00 5.62
N TRP A 266 -13.56 3.87 5.71
CA TRP A 266 -13.36 2.95 4.60
C TRP A 266 -14.26 1.72 4.75
N ARG A 267 -14.94 1.33 3.68
CA ARG A 267 -15.64 0.04 3.59
C ARG A 267 -14.92 -0.81 2.56
N VAL A 268 -14.42 -1.95 2.98
CA VAL A 268 -13.67 -2.90 2.14
C VAL A 268 -14.24 -4.31 2.31
N ALA A 269 -14.10 -5.16 1.30
CA ALA A 269 -14.56 -6.55 1.35
C ALA A 269 -13.54 -7.52 0.79
N PHE A 270 -13.52 -8.74 1.31
CA PHE A 270 -12.69 -9.83 0.79
C PHE A 270 -13.42 -11.17 0.96
N ARG A 271 -12.94 -12.18 0.26
CA ARG A 271 -13.37 -13.56 0.47
C ARG A 271 -12.37 -14.24 1.38
N ALA A 272 -12.85 -14.89 2.44
CA ALA A 272 -12.01 -15.68 3.35
C ALA A 272 -11.65 -17.02 2.69
N ASP A 273 -10.68 -17.05 1.78
CA ASP A 273 -10.28 -18.24 1.00
C ASP A 273 -8.84 -18.71 1.26
N ASN A 274 -8.16 -18.12 2.23
CA ASN A 274 -6.81 -18.50 2.64
C ASN A 274 -6.77 -18.86 4.14
N PRO A 275 -7.07 -20.12 4.53
CA PRO A 275 -7.17 -20.53 5.93
C PRO A 275 -5.89 -20.28 6.74
N GLY A 276 -6.03 -19.76 7.95
CA GLY A 276 -4.90 -19.53 8.86
C GLY A 276 -5.20 -18.54 9.98
N MET A 277 -4.12 -18.00 10.54
CA MET A 277 -4.17 -16.82 11.42
C MET A 277 -3.35 -15.73 10.73
N TRP A 278 -3.99 -14.61 10.42
CA TRP A 278 -3.40 -13.54 9.63
C TRP A 278 -3.38 -12.26 10.45
N ALA A 279 -2.22 -11.62 10.51
CA ALA A 279 -2.13 -10.30 11.10
C ALA A 279 -2.97 -9.30 10.29
N ASN A 280 -3.66 -8.43 11.00
CA ASN A 280 -4.42 -7.30 10.47
C ASN A 280 -4.01 -6.10 11.32
N HIS A 281 -3.31 -5.13 10.75
CA HIS A 281 -2.60 -4.14 11.56
C HIS A 281 -2.35 -2.82 10.84
N CYS A 282 -1.96 -1.80 11.60
CA CYS A 282 -1.42 -0.57 11.05
C CYS A 282 0.03 -0.80 10.58
N HIS A 283 0.35 -0.43 9.34
CA HIS A 283 1.68 -0.52 8.73
C HIS A 283 2.58 0.69 9.06
N ASN A 284 2.09 1.62 9.88
CA ASN A 284 2.99 2.47 10.65
C ASN A 284 3.53 1.59 11.78
N LEU A 285 4.77 1.13 11.64
CA LEU A 285 5.30 0.07 12.50
C LEU A 285 5.46 0.51 13.96
N ALA A 286 5.62 1.81 14.21
CA ALA A 286 5.56 2.36 15.56
C ALA A 286 4.14 2.31 16.14
N HIS A 287 3.10 2.53 15.33
CA HIS A 287 1.72 2.34 15.78
C HIS A 287 1.41 0.86 16.04
N ALA A 288 1.94 -0.05 15.22
CA ALA A 288 1.82 -1.49 15.43
C ALA A 288 2.47 -1.93 16.74
N GLU A 289 3.72 -1.53 16.99
CA GLU A 289 4.45 -1.82 18.24
C GLU A 289 3.75 -1.20 19.47
N ALA A 290 3.11 -0.06 19.29
CA ALA A 290 2.30 0.60 20.32
C ALA A 290 0.88 0.02 20.45
N GLY A 291 0.57 -1.13 19.84
CA GLY A 291 -0.61 -1.94 20.14
C GLY A 291 -1.64 -2.08 19.02
N MET A 292 -1.42 -1.50 17.83
CA MET A 292 -2.40 -1.56 16.74
C MET A 292 -2.22 -2.79 15.84
N VAL A 293 -2.25 -3.96 16.45
CA VAL A 293 -2.16 -5.28 15.81
C VAL A 293 -3.32 -6.13 16.30
N LEU A 294 -3.98 -6.82 15.38
CA LEU A 294 -4.98 -7.83 15.69
C LEU A 294 -4.91 -8.96 14.66
N HIS A 295 -5.75 -9.98 14.83
CA HIS A 295 -5.70 -11.17 13.99
C HIS A 295 -7.05 -11.46 13.34
N LEU A 296 -7.02 -11.77 12.06
CA LEU A 296 -8.07 -12.51 11.38
C LEU A 296 -7.80 -14.01 11.59
N MET A 297 -8.76 -14.75 12.12
CA MET A 297 -8.60 -16.18 12.42
C MET A 297 -9.74 -16.99 11.83
N TYR A 298 -9.41 -18.14 11.25
CA TYR A 298 -10.39 -19.08 10.73
C TYR A 298 -10.89 -20.01 11.85
N GLN A 299 -12.21 -20.24 11.89
CA GLN A 299 -12.88 -21.22 12.75
C GLN A 299 -13.12 -22.56 12.03
#